data_AF-A0A558DJB2-F1
#
_entry.id   AF-A0A558DJB2-F1
#
_cell.length_a   1.000
_cell.length_b   1.000
_cell.length_c   1.000
_cell.angle_alpha   90.00
_cell.angle_beta   90.00
_cell.angle_gamma   90.00
#
_symmetry.space_group_name_H-M   'P 1'
#
loop_
_entity.id
_entity.type
_entity.pdbx_description
1 polymer ?
#
loop_
_entity_poly.entity_id
_entity_poly.type
_entity_poly.pdbx_seq_one_letter_code
_entity_poly.pdbx_strand_id
1 'polypeptide(L)'
;MQTIDLARRAAAGDLPPEVREWIAEAMRRHLAGEELDAAFGLDRASRLRQRNQALRDAAALLAADGAAPWQVAVRLANAIARFQSRVLPLCRRDPKTELAPVDNALHRAHLTGCRLPTTARQLHELIH
;
A
#
# COMPACT_ATOMS: atom_id res chain seq x y z
N MET A 1 13.99 11.36 -7.27
CA MET A 1 13.26 12.44 -7.96
C MET A 1 12.64 13.32 -6.87
N GLN A 2 13.04 14.58 -6.77
CA GLN A 2 12.51 15.51 -5.76
C GLN A 2 11.04 15.83 -6.11
N THR A 3 10.14 15.92 -5.13
CA THR A 3 8.69 16.10 -5.35
C THR A 3 8.34 17.30 -6.23
N ILE A 4 9.15 18.36 -6.17
CA ILE A 4 9.01 19.58 -7.00
C ILE A 4 9.27 19.30 -8.48
N ASP A 5 10.22 18.43 -8.80
CA ASP A 5 10.57 18.08 -10.17
C ASP A 5 9.45 17.27 -10.84
N LEU A 6 8.85 16.33 -10.08
CA LEU A 6 7.66 15.61 -10.52
C LEU A 6 6.47 16.57 -10.75
N ALA A 7 6.23 17.52 -9.83
CA ALA A 7 5.15 18.48 -9.97
C ALA A 7 5.33 19.38 -11.22
N ARG A 8 6.57 19.80 -11.52
CA ARG A 8 6.87 20.56 -12.74
C ARG A 8 6.61 19.75 -14.01
N ARG A 9 7.06 18.50 -14.06
CA ARG A 9 6.82 17.61 -15.22
C ARG A 9 5.33 17.34 -15.42
N ALA A 10 4.61 17.09 -14.32
CA ALA A 10 3.16 16.94 -14.35
C ALA A 10 2.44 18.19 -14.91
N ALA A 11 2.83 19.38 -14.46
CA ALA A 11 2.28 20.64 -14.96
C ALA A 11 2.57 20.87 -16.46
N ALA A 12 3.68 20.34 -16.96
CA ALA A 12 4.03 20.37 -18.38
C ALA A 12 3.31 19.29 -19.22
N GLY A 13 2.45 18.47 -18.61
CA GLY A 13 1.79 17.33 -19.27
C GLY A 13 2.69 16.10 -19.47
N ASP A 14 3.94 16.15 -19.01
CA ASP A 14 4.89 15.04 -19.04
C ASP A 14 4.65 14.11 -17.85
N LEU A 15 3.56 13.35 -17.95
CA LEU A 15 3.21 12.30 -17.00
C LEU A 15 3.57 10.92 -17.57
N PRO A 16 4.03 9.97 -16.74
CA PRO A 16 4.11 8.57 -17.15
C PRO A 16 2.72 8.05 -17.59
N PRO A 17 2.66 7.09 -18.54
CA PRO A 17 1.39 6.51 -19.01
C PRO A 17 0.49 6.02 -17.87
N GLU A 18 1.08 5.31 -16.91
CA GLU A 18 0.40 4.78 -15.72
C GLU A 18 -0.29 5.88 -14.90
N VAL A 19 0.35 7.05 -14.76
CA VAL A 19 -0.21 8.18 -14.01
C VAL A 19 -1.36 8.82 -14.78
N ARG A 20 -1.24 8.91 -16.11
CA ARG A 20 -2.34 9.42 -16.96
C ARG A 20 -3.55 8.50 -16.92
N GLU A 21 -3.34 7.19 -16.99
CA GLU A 21 -4.40 6.19 -16.88
C GLU A 21 -5.09 6.27 -15.52
N TRP A 22 -4.32 6.38 -14.44
CA TRP A 22 -4.87 6.58 -13.10
C TRP A 22 -5.71 7.85 -12.97
N ILE A 23 -5.24 8.99 -13.51
CA ILE A 23 -6.00 10.25 -13.53
C ILE A 23 -7.28 10.10 -14.36
N ALA A 24 -7.19 9.50 -15.56
CA ALA A 24 -8.34 9.31 -16.44
C ALA A 24 -9.41 8.41 -15.80
N GLU A 25 -9.00 7.34 -15.12
CA GLU A 25 -9.89 6.47 -14.35
C GLU A 25 -10.60 7.23 -13.23
N ALA A 26 -9.84 7.97 -12.41
CA ALA A 26 -10.40 8.78 -11.33
C ALA A 26 -11.39 9.82 -11.86
N MET A 27 -11.04 10.54 -12.94
CA MET A 27 -11.94 11.51 -13.56
C MET A 27 -13.21 10.87 -14.10
N ARG A 28 -13.13 9.66 -14.67
CA ARG A 28 -14.31 8.93 -15.15
C ARG A 28 -15.26 8.56 -14.00
N ARG A 29 -14.72 8.10 -12.87
CA ARG A 29 -15.50 7.80 -11.66
C ARG A 29 -16.13 9.06 -11.05
N HIS A 30 -15.41 10.18 -11.06
CA HIS A 30 -15.95 11.45 -10.62
C HIS A 30 -17.10 11.94 -11.51
N LEU A 31 -16.94 11.85 -12.83
CA LEU A 31 -18.01 12.16 -13.78
C LEU A 31 -19.22 11.22 -13.65
N ALA A 32 -19.03 10.01 -13.13
CA ALA A 32 -20.11 9.07 -12.80
C ALA A 32 -20.78 9.36 -11.44
N GLY A 33 -20.37 10.40 -10.71
CA GLY A 33 -21.01 10.89 -9.49
C GLY A 33 -20.27 10.58 -8.19
N GLU A 34 -19.05 10.02 -8.24
CA GLU A 34 -18.23 9.89 -7.03
C GLU A 34 -17.60 11.24 -6.63
N GLU A 35 -17.48 11.50 -5.33
CA GLU A 35 -16.69 12.64 -4.83
C GLU A 35 -15.23 12.55 -5.31
N LEU A 36 -14.62 13.70 -5.63
CA LEU A 36 -13.31 13.75 -6.28
C LEU A 36 -12.22 13.01 -5.47
N ASP A 37 -12.18 13.24 -4.15
CA ASP A 37 -11.25 12.56 -3.24
C ASP A 37 -11.47 11.05 -3.22
N ALA A 38 -12.71 10.59 -3.34
CA ALA A 38 -13.04 9.17 -3.38
C ALA A 38 -12.66 8.52 -4.71
N ALA A 39 -12.88 9.24 -5.81
CA ALA A 39 -12.52 8.81 -7.15
C ALA A 39 -11.00 8.63 -7.30
N PHE A 40 -10.22 9.55 -6.73
CA PHE A 40 -8.75 9.45 -6.64
C PHE A 40 -8.26 8.50 -5.54
N GLY A 41 -9.14 7.98 -4.69
CA GLY A 41 -8.78 7.14 -3.54
C GLY A 41 -7.98 7.88 -2.46
N LEU A 42 -8.06 9.21 -2.45
CA LEU A 42 -7.39 10.10 -1.51
C LEU A 42 -8.20 10.30 -0.22
N ASP A 43 -9.45 9.84 -0.15
CA ASP A 43 -10.22 9.87 1.09
C ASP A 43 -9.73 8.82 2.12
N ARG A 44 -10.08 9.01 3.40
CA ARG A 44 -9.64 8.11 4.48
C ARG A 44 -10.13 6.68 4.30
N ALA A 45 -11.36 6.47 3.85
CA ALA A 45 -11.93 5.14 3.70
C ALA A 45 -11.26 4.38 2.55
N SER A 46 -10.97 5.03 1.42
CA SER A 46 -10.21 4.43 0.32
C SER A 46 -8.80 4.02 0.73
N ARG A 47 -8.06 4.90 1.42
CA ARG A 47 -6.72 4.56 1.92
C ARG A 47 -6.75 3.38 2.89
N LEU A 48 -7.76 3.30 3.77
CA LEU A 48 -7.95 2.16 4.66
C LEU A 48 -8.25 0.86 3.90
N ARG A 49 -9.10 0.90 2.87
CA ARG A 49 -9.38 -0.27 2.02
C ARG A 49 -8.13 -0.76 1.30
N GLN A 50 -7.37 0.15 0.69
CA GLN A 50 -6.11 -0.18 0.01
C GLN A 50 -5.08 -0.77 0.98
N ARG A 51 -4.95 -0.21 2.18
CA ARG A 51 -4.07 -0.76 3.24
C ARG A 51 -4.50 -2.18 3.60
N ASN A 52 -5.79 -2.38 3.85
CA ASN A 52 -6.31 -3.69 4.25
C ASN A 52 -6.11 -4.73 3.14
N GLN A 53 -6.31 -4.35 1.88
CA GLN A 53 -6.06 -5.25 0.76
C GLN A 53 -4.58 -5.65 0.69
N ALA A 54 -3.67 -4.68 0.77
CA ALA A 54 -2.23 -4.96 0.77
C ALA A 54 -1.79 -5.86 1.94
N LEU A 55 -2.41 -5.71 3.13
CA LEU A 55 -2.17 -6.59 4.27
C LEU A 55 -2.71 -8.01 4.06
N ARG A 56 -3.84 -8.16 3.36
CA ARG A 56 -4.37 -9.49 2.98
C ARG A 56 -3.49 -10.18 1.95
N ASP A 57 -2.97 -9.44 0.97
CA ASP A 57 -2.00 -9.97 0.00
C ASP A 57 -0.74 -10.48 0.73
N ALA A 58 -0.23 -9.72 1.70
CA ALA A 58 0.90 -10.15 2.53
C ALA A 58 0.56 -11.40 3.36
N ALA A 59 -0.65 -11.47 3.93
CA ALA A 59 -1.11 -12.63 4.68
C ALA A 59 -1.19 -13.89 3.78
N ALA A 60 -1.71 -13.76 2.56
CA ALA A 60 -1.80 -14.86 1.61
C ALA A 60 -0.41 -15.43 1.27
N LEU A 61 0.60 -14.58 1.09
CA LEU A 61 1.98 -15.00 0.87
C LEU A 61 2.58 -15.74 2.08
N LEU A 62 2.21 -15.34 3.30
CA LEU A 62 2.69 -15.95 4.56
C LEU A 62 1.94 -17.24 4.95
N ALA A 63 0.80 -17.50 4.31
CA ALA A 63 -0.04 -18.67 4.50
C ALA A 63 0.24 -19.80 3.49
N ALA A 64 1.26 -19.65 2.63
CA ALA A 64 1.55 -20.58 1.54
C ALA A 64 1.81 -22.03 1.99
N ASP A 65 2.15 -22.24 3.26
CA ASP A 65 2.36 -23.55 3.88
C ASP A 65 1.11 -24.13 4.57
N GLY A 66 -0.06 -23.51 4.38
CA GLY A 66 -1.32 -23.96 5.02
C GLY A 66 -1.39 -23.65 6.52
N ALA A 67 -0.61 -22.69 7.00
CA ALA A 67 -0.64 -22.28 8.41
C ALA A 67 -2.04 -21.83 8.87
N ALA A 68 -2.34 -22.08 10.14
CA ALA A 68 -3.62 -21.70 10.73
C ALA A 68 -3.80 -20.16 10.73
N PRO A 69 -5.04 -19.65 10.61
CA PRO A 69 -5.41 -18.23 10.71
C PRO A 69 -4.60 -17.41 11.72
N TRP A 70 -4.55 -17.88 12.96
CA TRP A 70 -3.83 -17.21 14.05
C TRP A 70 -2.32 -17.18 13.83
N GLN A 71 -1.73 -18.25 13.30
CA GLN A 71 -0.30 -18.30 13.00
C GLN A 71 0.06 -17.32 11.88
N VAL A 72 -0.79 -17.20 10.86
CA VAL A 72 -0.62 -16.19 9.80
C VAL A 72 -0.64 -14.78 10.38
N ALA A 73 -1.57 -14.48 11.29
CA ALA A 73 -1.64 -13.18 11.94
C ALA A 73 -0.38 -12.85 12.78
N VAL A 74 0.17 -13.83 13.50
CA VAL A 74 1.44 -13.68 14.25
C VAL A 74 2.61 -13.45 13.29
N ARG A 75 2.70 -14.24 12.22
CA ARG A 75 3.75 -14.08 11.18
C ARG A 75 3.67 -12.70 10.54
N LEU A 76 2.46 -12.22 10.24
CA LEU A 76 2.25 -10.90 9.66
C LEU A 76 2.67 -9.79 10.63
N ALA A 77 2.36 -9.91 11.93
CA ALA A 77 2.82 -8.95 12.93
C ALA A 77 4.36 -8.86 12.97
N ASN A 78 5.04 -10.01 12.96
CA ASN A 78 6.49 -10.09 12.93
C ASN A 78 7.07 -9.52 11.63
N ALA A 79 6.43 -9.79 10.49
CA ALA A 79 6.81 -9.24 9.20
C ALA A 79 6.69 -7.71 9.17
N ILE A 80 5.61 -7.14 9.72
CA ILE A 80 5.42 -5.69 9.87
C ILE A 80 6.53 -5.08 10.74
N ALA A 81 6.83 -5.71 11.89
CA ALA A 81 7.89 -5.22 12.78
C ALA A 81 9.27 -5.24 12.10
N ARG A 82 9.60 -6.32 11.38
CA ARG A 82 10.84 -6.43 10.59
C ARG A 82 10.88 -5.39 9.46
N PHE A 83 9.77 -5.21 8.76
CA PHE A 83 9.64 -4.23 7.69
C PHE A 83 9.91 -2.82 8.21
N GLN A 84 9.24 -2.42 9.29
CA GLN A 84 9.39 -1.07 9.86
C GLN A 84 10.80 -0.80 10.39
N SER A 85 11.43 -1.79 11.04
CA SER A 85 12.74 -1.62 11.68
C SER A 85 13.92 -1.73 10.72
N ARG A 86 13.82 -2.55 9.65
CA ARG A 86 14.96 -2.86 8.78
C ARG A 86 14.72 -2.49 7.32
N VAL A 87 13.56 -2.84 6.77
CA VAL A 87 13.30 -2.71 5.33
C VAL A 87 12.96 -1.27 4.96
N LEU A 88 12.08 -0.61 5.72
CA LEU A 88 11.65 0.76 5.44
C LEU A 88 12.82 1.77 5.44
N PRO A 89 13.78 1.73 6.39
CA PRO A 89 14.98 2.55 6.30
C PRO A 89 15.80 2.30 5.02
N LEU A 90 15.89 1.04 4.56
CA LEU A 90 16.58 0.70 3.32
C LEU A 90 15.86 1.29 2.10
N CYS A 91 14.53 1.15 2.00
CA CYS A 91 13.73 1.75 0.92
C CYS A 91 13.89 3.28 0.86
N ARG A 92 14.00 3.93 2.03
CA ARG A 92 14.22 5.39 2.10
C ARG A 92 15.60 5.79 1.58
N ARG A 93 16.61 4.95 1.80
CA ARG A 93 17.98 5.18 1.33
C ARG A 93 18.11 4.89 -0.17
N ASP A 94 17.52 3.80 -0.63
CA ASP A 94 17.51 3.38 -2.04
C ASP A 94 16.10 2.96 -2.48
N PRO A 95 15.36 3.86 -3.14
CA PRO A 95 14.02 3.57 -3.65
C PRO A 95 13.96 2.48 -4.73
N LYS A 96 15.10 2.08 -5.31
CA LYS A 96 15.18 1.02 -6.32
C LYS A 96 15.53 -0.35 -5.74
N THR A 97 15.64 -0.45 -4.42
CA THR A 97 15.90 -1.72 -3.73
C THR A 97 14.85 -2.75 -4.10
N GLU A 98 15.29 -3.92 -4.58
CA GLU A 98 14.40 -5.05 -4.83
C GLU A 98 13.90 -5.62 -3.49
N LEU A 99 12.58 -5.74 -3.35
CA LEU A 99 11.93 -6.23 -2.13
C LEU A 99 11.40 -7.63 -2.34
N ALA A 100 11.49 -8.45 -1.28
CA ALA A 100 10.78 -9.72 -1.24
C ALA A 100 9.25 -9.49 -1.41
N PRO A 101 8.49 -10.45 -1.96
CA PRO A 101 7.06 -10.26 -2.23
C PRO A 101 6.23 -9.78 -1.03
N VAL A 102 6.49 -10.32 0.16
CA VAL A 102 5.85 -9.88 1.41
C VAL A 102 6.21 -8.43 1.74
N ASP A 103 7.47 -8.05 1.60
CA ASP A 103 7.94 -6.70 1.89
C ASP A 103 7.40 -5.68 0.87
N ASN A 104 7.20 -6.09 -0.38
CA ASN A 104 6.50 -5.30 -1.39
C ASN A 104 5.04 -5.02 -0.99
N ALA A 105 4.31 -6.05 -0.55
CA ALA A 105 2.94 -5.87 -0.08
C ALA A 105 2.87 -4.94 1.16
N LEU A 106 3.80 -5.08 2.10
CA LEU A 106 3.92 -4.20 3.26
C LEU A 106 4.29 -2.76 2.88
N HIS A 107 5.15 -2.60 1.87
CA HIS A 107 5.50 -1.28 1.33
C HIS A 107 4.28 -0.61 0.71
N ARG A 108 3.47 -1.32 -0.09
CA ARG A 108 2.19 -0.80 -0.60
C ARG A 108 1.27 -0.37 0.52
N ALA A 109 1.13 -1.19 1.57
CA ALA A 109 0.33 -0.84 2.74
C ALA A 109 0.85 0.44 3.42
N HIS A 110 2.17 0.61 3.54
CA HIS A 110 2.80 1.81 4.11
C HIS A 110 2.53 3.08 3.28
N LEU A 111 2.61 2.98 1.94
CA LEU A 111 2.41 4.11 1.02
C LEU A 111 0.99 4.71 1.08
N THR A 112 0.01 3.98 1.62
CA THR A 112 -1.34 4.51 1.88
C THR A 112 -1.36 5.61 2.96
N GLY A 113 -0.26 5.81 3.69
CA GLY A 113 -0.16 6.76 4.80
C GLY A 113 -0.96 6.36 6.04
N CYS A 114 -1.68 5.23 6.01
CA CYS A 114 -2.42 4.73 7.16
C CYS A 114 -1.49 3.94 8.09
N ARG A 115 -1.69 4.07 9.40
CA ARG A 115 -0.94 3.29 10.40
C ARG A 115 -1.17 1.79 10.18
N LEU A 116 -0.08 1.03 10.17
CA LEU A 116 -0.13 -0.43 10.11
C LEU A 116 -0.56 -0.98 11.49
N PRO A 117 -1.48 -1.96 11.55
CA PRO A 117 -1.75 -2.68 12.79
C PRO A 117 -0.50 -3.42 13.24
N THR A 118 -0.25 -3.45 14.55
CA THR A 118 0.99 -3.99 15.11
C THR A 118 0.77 -5.24 15.95
N THR A 119 -0.47 -5.62 16.25
CA THR A 119 -0.78 -6.78 17.08
C THR A 119 -1.40 -7.90 16.25
N ALA A 120 -1.05 -9.15 16.59
CA ALA A 120 -1.62 -10.33 15.93
C ALA A 120 -3.15 -10.36 16.03
N ARG A 121 -3.73 -9.87 17.13
CA ARG A 121 -5.19 -9.75 17.29
C ARG A 121 -5.82 -8.87 16.22
N GLN A 122 -5.33 -7.64 16.05
CA GLN A 122 -5.86 -6.71 15.06
C GLN A 122 -5.70 -7.24 13.64
N LEU A 123 -4.61 -7.96 13.38
CA LEU A 123 -4.33 -8.54 12.07
C LEU A 123 -5.22 -9.74 11.80
N HIS A 124 -5.50 -10.57 12.81
CA HIS A 124 -6.43 -11.68 12.70
C HIS A 124 -7.83 -11.19 12.34
N GLU A 125 -8.34 -10.18 13.04
CA GLU A 125 -9.64 -9.53 12.76
C GLU A 125 -9.70 -8.82 11.39
N LEU A 126 -8.56 -8.53 10.77
CA LEU A 126 -8.49 -7.88 9.46
C LEU A 126 -8.52 -8.90 8.31
N ILE A 127 -7.85 -10.03 8.51
CA ILE A 127 -7.64 -11.06 7.48
C ILE A 127 -8.71 -12.17 7.53
N HIS A 128 -9.49 -12.25 8.61
CA HIS A 128 -10.63 -13.15 8.81
C HIS A 128 -11.85 -12.37 9.30
#